data_AF-A0A484ZIM3-F1
#
_entry.id   AF-A0A484ZIM3-F1
#
_cell.length_a   1.000
_cell.length_b   1.000
_cell.length_c   1.000
_cell.angle_alpha   90.00
_cell.angle_beta   90.00
_cell.angle_gamma   90.00
#
_symmetry.space_group_name_H-M   'P 1'
#
loop_
_entity.id
_entity.type
_entity.pdbx_description
1 polymer ?
#
loop_
_entity_poly.entity_id
_entity_poly.type
_entity_poly.pdbx_seq_one_letter_code
_entity_poly.pdbx_strand_id
1 'polypeptide(L)'
;MVPLRRCLSSLSAIKKLGHAELVLADNGPLLVLRHLAALSDDDRQILLQFAQQHHLSIYLAGDSDRLERLTGSDPYYRVDDLELGFNPRDFIQVNASVNQLMVAQALEWLDIQASDRVLDLFCGMGNFTLPIAKRARQVIGVEGVASLVRTGQKNAQINGLTNVEFMHHNLEQDVSCQPWAGQGFNKILLDPARAGAAEAIPQMVKLQPETNCLCFL
;
A
#
# COMPACT_ATOMS: atom_id res chain seq x y z
N MET A 1 24.84 8.34 1.11
CA MET A 1 24.44 9.38 0.12
C MET A 1 25.53 9.76 -0.89
N VAL A 2 26.83 9.78 -0.53
CA VAL A 2 27.92 10.15 -1.46
C VAL A 2 27.96 9.33 -2.77
N PRO A 3 27.76 7.99 -2.75
CA PRO A 3 27.80 7.19 -3.98
C PRO A 3 26.70 7.54 -4.99
N LEU A 4 25.46 7.70 -4.51
CA LEU A 4 24.31 8.10 -5.34
C LEU A 4 24.54 9.47 -5.97
N ARG A 5 24.99 10.45 -5.17
CA ARG A 5 25.28 11.80 -5.70
C ARG A 5 26.30 11.75 -6.83
N ARG A 6 27.37 10.95 -6.68
CA ARG A 6 28.39 10.79 -7.73
C ARG A 6 27.80 10.15 -8.99
N CYS A 7 27.02 9.09 -8.85
CA CYS A 7 26.34 8.42 -9.97
C CYS A 7 25.41 9.38 -10.72
N LEU A 8 24.56 10.12 -10.01
CA LEU A 8 23.65 11.07 -10.65
C LEU A 8 24.43 12.20 -11.34
N SER A 9 25.52 12.67 -10.73
CA SER A 9 26.35 13.75 -11.30
C SER A 9 27.11 13.34 -12.56
N SER A 10 27.31 12.03 -12.82
CA SER A 10 27.92 11.54 -14.05
C SER A 10 26.95 11.40 -15.21
N LEU A 11 25.64 11.53 -14.97
CA LEU A 11 24.64 11.44 -16.04
C LEU A 11 24.68 12.68 -16.92
N SER A 12 24.60 12.48 -18.23
CA SER A 12 24.47 13.56 -19.21
C SER A 12 23.20 14.40 -18.96
N ALA A 13 22.15 13.73 -18.47
CA ALA A 13 20.87 14.33 -18.14
C ALA A 13 20.79 15.00 -16.75
N ILE A 14 21.90 15.20 -16.02
CA ILE A 14 21.89 15.76 -14.65
C ILE A 14 21.06 17.04 -14.49
N LYS A 15 21.10 17.96 -15.47
CA LYS A 15 20.31 19.21 -15.46
C LYS A 15 18.81 19.01 -15.71
N LYS A 16 18.42 17.81 -16.12
CA LYS A 16 17.04 17.40 -16.45
C LYS A 16 16.50 16.38 -15.43
N LEU A 17 17.22 16.13 -14.34
CA LEU A 17 16.68 15.34 -13.23
C LEU A 17 15.84 16.25 -12.34
N GLY A 18 14.69 15.76 -11.89
CA GLY A 18 13.82 16.46 -10.94
C GLY A 18 14.26 16.19 -9.52
N HIS A 19 13.91 15.00 -9.02
CA HIS A 19 14.22 14.54 -7.67
C HIS A 19 14.45 13.03 -7.66
N ALA A 20 15.02 12.54 -6.56
CA ALA A 20 15.28 11.14 -6.32
C ALA A 20 14.66 10.74 -4.98
N GLU A 21 13.85 9.69 -4.98
CA GLU A 21 13.23 9.12 -3.78
C GLU A 21 13.93 7.80 -3.48
N LEU A 22 14.29 7.61 -2.22
CA LEU A 22 14.90 6.37 -1.74
C LEU A 22 13.95 5.71 -0.75
N VAL A 23 13.62 4.46 -1.03
CA VAL A 23 12.75 3.64 -0.19
C VAL A 23 13.53 2.38 0.18
N LEU A 24 13.49 2.00 1.45
CA LEU A 24 14.04 0.72 1.89
C LEU A 24 12.88 -0.27 2.05
N ALA A 25 12.82 -1.27 1.18
CA ALA A 25 11.88 -2.38 1.24
C ALA A 25 12.59 -3.63 1.79
N ASP A 26 11.84 -4.66 2.18
CA ASP A 26 12.40 -5.88 2.76
C ASP A 26 13.20 -6.71 1.73
N ASN A 27 12.86 -6.59 0.45
CA ASN A 27 13.63 -7.18 -0.65
C ASN A 27 14.74 -6.27 -1.20
N GLY A 28 15.01 -5.13 -0.56
CA GLY A 28 16.15 -4.28 -0.86
C GLY A 28 15.81 -2.81 -1.09
N PRO A 29 16.85 -1.97 -1.27
CA PRO A 29 16.67 -0.56 -1.55
C PRO A 29 16.08 -0.31 -2.94
N LEU A 30 15.26 0.72 -3.02
CA LEU A 30 14.57 1.20 -4.21
C LEU A 30 14.94 2.66 -4.44
N LEU A 31 15.29 2.99 -5.68
CA LEU A 31 15.44 4.36 -6.17
C LEU A 31 14.34 4.68 -7.18
N VAL A 32 13.53 5.70 -6.91
CA VAL A 32 12.65 6.31 -7.91
C VAL A 32 13.30 7.60 -8.38
N LEU A 33 13.65 7.67 -9.67
CA LEU A 33 14.31 8.82 -10.27
C LEU A 33 13.35 9.57 -11.19
N ARG A 34 12.97 10.79 -10.79
CA ARG A 34 12.20 11.71 -11.64
C ARG A 34 13.11 12.38 -12.66
N HIS A 35 12.73 12.32 -13.93
CA HIS A 35 13.45 12.96 -15.02
C HIS A 35 12.48 13.75 -15.92
N LEU A 36 12.90 14.94 -16.35
CA LEU A 36 12.12 15.91 -17.15
C LEU A 36 12.31 15.71 -18.66
N ALA A 37 13.18 14.78 -19.06
CA ALA A 37 13.38 14.39 -20.46
C ALA A 37 13.87 12.94 -20.52
N ALA A 38 13.70 12.28 -21.66
CA ALA A 38 14.19 10.92 -21.88
C ALA A 38 15.70 10.81 -21.57
N LEU A 39 16.06 9.77 -20.83
CA LEU A 39 17.46 9.41 -20.55
C LEU A 39 18.06 8.69 -21.77
N SER A 40 19.31 8.99 -22.09
CA SER A 40 20.07 8.28 -23.12
C SER A 40 20.36 6.84 -22.70
N ASP A 41 20.73 6.00 -23.66
CA ASP A 41 21.15 4.62 -23.37
C ASP A 41 22.39 4.59 -22.48
N ASP A 42 23.33 5.51 -22.66
CA ASP A 42 24.51 5.64 -21.80
C ASP A 42 24.13 5.96 -20.34
N ASP A 43 23.21 6.92 -20.13
CA ASP A 43 22.71 7.26 -18.79
C ASP A 43 21.98 6.08 -18.15
N ARG A 44 21.19 5.34 -18.93
CA ARG A 44 20.52 4.11 -18.49
C ARG A 44 21.53 3.03 -18.10
N GLN A 45 22.62 2.86 -18.86
CA GLN A 45 23.67 1.90 -18.51
C GLN A 45 24.41 2.26 -17.22
N ILE A 46 24.70 3.55 -17.00
CA ILE A 46 25.30 4.02 -15.74
C ILE A 46 24.38 3.67 -14.56
N LEU A 47 23.07 3.92 -14.69
CA LEU A 47 22.08 3.57 -13.67
C LEU A 47 22.00 2.06 -13.44
N LEU A 48 22.04 1.25 -14.49
CA LEU A 48 22.05 -0.21 -14.38
C LEU A 48 23.31 -0.73 -13.65
N GLN A 49 24.49 -0.19 -13.96
CA GLN A 49 25.73 -0.55 -13.27
C GLN A 49 25.68 -0.15 -11.80
N PHE A 50 25.18 1.05 -11.50
CA PHE A 50 24.97 1.50 -10.13
C PHE A 50 23.98 0.58 -9.39
N ALA A 51 22.89 0.19 -10.04
CA ALA A 51 21.91 -0.74 -9.51
C ALA A 51 22.52 -2.08 -9.13
N GLN A 52 23.33 -2.65 -10.03
CA GLN A 52 24.01 -3.91 -9.81
C GLN A 52 25.03 -3.81 -8.66
N GLN A 53 25.84 -2.76 -8.63
CA GLN A 53 26.88 -2.58 -7.61
C GLN A 53 26.29 -2.44 -6.19
N HIS A 54 25.14 -1.78 -6.08
CA HIS A 54 24.52 -1.45 -4.79
C HIS A 54 23.27 -2.29 -4.50
N HIS A 55 22.95 -3.28 -5.35
CA HIS A 55 21.82 -4.19 -5.21
C HIS A 55 20.49 -3.46 -5.01
N LEU A 56 20.20 -2.45 -5.85
CA LEU A 56 18.96 -1.68 -5.79
C LEU A 56 18.04 -1.92 -6.99
N SER A 57 16.75 -1.82 -6.76
CA SER A 57 15.76 -1.65 -7.81
C SER A 57 15.72 -0.18 -8.25
N ILE A 58 15.62 0.07 -9.55
CA ILE A 58 15.50 1.43 -10.09
C ILE A 58 14.21 1.56 -10.88
N TYR A 59 13.46 2.62 -10.58
CA TYR A 59 12.29 3.04 -11.33
C TYR A 59 12.51 4.45 -11.88
N LEU A 60 12.09 4.68 -13.11
CA LEU A 60 12.16 5.96 -13.79
C LEU A 60 10.77 6.58 -13.85
N ALA A 61 10.68 7.83 -13.40
CA ALA A 61 9.48 8.64 -13.43
C ALA A 61 9.66 9.74 -14.49
N GLY A 62 9.19 9.46 -15.70
CA GLY A 62 9.04 10.45 -16.76
C GLY A 62 7.79 11.32 -16.56
N ASP A 63 7.44 12.11 -17.58
CA ASP A 63 6.29 13.04 -17.52
C ASP A 63 4.93 12.34 -17.56
N SER A 64 4.91 11.05 -17.85
CA SER A 64 3.71 10.24 -17.73
C SER A 64 3.44 9.84 -16.27
N ASP A 65 2.17 9.57 -15.97
CA ASP A 65 1.75 8.94 -14.70
C ASP A 65 2.21 7.48 -14.54
N ARG A 66 2.98 6.94 -15.50
CA ARG A 66 3.56 5.59 -15.43
C ARG A 66 5.00 5.63 -14.89
N LEU A 67 5.29 4.70 -13.98
CA LEU A 67 6.65 4.34 -13.59
C LEU A 67 7.18 3.25 -14.53
N GLU A 68 8.38 3.48 -15.06
CA GLU A 68 9.14 2.47 -15.79
C GLU A 68 10.09 1.77 -14.82
N ARG A 69 9.99 0.44 -14.67
CA ARG A 69 11.01 -0.32 -13.92
C ARG A 69 12.21 -0.54 -14.83
N LEU A 70 13.35 0.07 -14.49
CA LEU A 70 14.60 -0.12 -15.22
C LEU A 70 15.25 -1.46 -14.85
N THR A 71 15.24 -1.83 -13.57
CA THR A 71 15.79 -3.10 -13.07
C THR A 71 15.24 -3.45 -11.68
N GLY A 72 15.40 -4.71 -11.27
CA GLY A 72 14.97 -5.24 -9.99
C GLY A 72 13.59 -5.90 -10.01
N SER A 73 13.09 -6.25 -8.83
CA SER A 73 11.77 -6.86 -8.61
C SER A 73 10.76 -5.86 -8.07
N ASP A 74 9.47 -6.21 -8.11
CA ASP A 74 8.42 -5.47 -7.38
C ASP A 74 8.80 -5.41 -5.89
N PRO A 75 8.74 -4.23 -5.24
CA PRO A 75 9.10 -4.11 -3.84
C PRO A 75 7.97 -4.62 -2.94
N TYR A 76 8.35 -5.13 -1.77
CA TYR A 76 7.40 -5.51 -0.73
C TYR A 76 7.96 -5.20 0.67
N TYR A 77 7.07 -5.08 1.65
CA TYR A 77 7.41 -5.12 3.07
C TYR A 77 6.59 -6.21 3.75
N ARG A 78 7.05 -6.66 4.91
CA ARG A 78 6.37 -7.67 5.70
C ARG A 78 5.63 -7.07 6.88
N VAL A 79 4.42 -7.58 7.08
CA VAL A 79 3.64 -7.42 8.30
C VAL A 79 3.42 -8.82 8.84
N ASP A 80 4.06 -9.12 9.97
CA ASP A 80 4.25 -10.49 10.45
C ASP A 80 4.91 -11.38 9.37
N ASP A 81 4.23 -12.44 8.94
CA ASP A 81 4.64 -13.38 7.89
C ASP A 81 4.03 -13.07 6.52
N LEU A 82 3.24 -11.99 6.40
CA LEU A 82 2.59 -11.61 5.16
C LEU A 82 3.49 -10.70 4.31
N GLU A 83 3.60 -10.98 3.01
CA GLU A 83 4.29 -10.12 2.05
C GLU A 83 3.32 -9.14 1.40
N LEU A 84 3.52 -7.85 1.65
CA LEU A 84 2.71 -6.77 1.10
C LEU A 84 3.49 -6.04 0.01
N GLY A 85 3.21 -6.39 -1.23
CA GLY A 85 3.73 -5.68 -2.41
C GLY A 85 3.10 -4.30 -2.54
N PHE A 86 3.89 -3.34 -3.02
CA PHE A 86 3.43 -1.97 -3.23
C PHE A 86 3.95 -1.38 -4.54
N ASN A 87 3.26 -0.39 -5.09
CA ASN A 87 3.84 0.44 -6.13
C ASN A 87 4.72 1.53 -5.48
N PRO A 88 5.92 1.83 -5.98
CA PRO A 88 6.75 2.92 -5.45
C PRO A 88 6.08 4.30 -5.34
N ARG A 89 5.00 4.56 -6.10
CA ARG A 89 4.20 5.78 -6.00
C ARG A 89 3.03 5.70 -5.01
N ASP A 90 2.67 4.50 -4.58
CA ASP A 90 1.60 4.32 -3.59
C ASP A 90 2.08 4.79 -2.22
N PHE A 91 1.14 5.27 -1.41
CA PHE A 91 1.43 5.63 -0.03
C PHE A 91 1.73 4.37 0.79
N ILE A 92 2.88 4.35 1.45
CA ILE A 92 3.24 3.33 2.44
C ILE A 92 3.55 3.98 3.78
N GLN A 93 3.41 3.21 4.86
CA GLN A 93 3.76 3.68 6.19
C GLN A 93 5.28 3.89 6.26
N VAL A 94 5.69 5.13 6.54
CA VAL A 94 7.12 5.54 6.50
C VAL A 94 7.94 4.80 7.55
N ASN A 95 7.34 4.45 8.69
CA ASN A 95 8.01 3.77 9.78
C ASN A 95 7.51 2.32 9.90
N ALA A 96 8.28 1.38 9.36
CA ALA A 96 7.94 -0.05 9.37
C ALA A 96 7.75 -0.60 10.79
N SER A 97 8.61 -0.23 11.75
CA SER A 97 8.48 -0.72 13.14
C SER A 97 7.21 -0.23 13.83
N VAL A 98 6.84 1.04 13.61
CA VAL A 98 5.60 1.59 14.17
C VAL A 98 4.39 0.98 13.47
N ASN A 99 4.47 0.73 12.16
CA ASN A 99 3.41 0.05 11.43
C ASN A 99 3.12 -1.35 11.99
N GLN A 100 4.16 -2.15 12.24
CA GLN A 100 3.98 -3.48 12.83
C GLN A 100 3.33 -3.43 14.21
N LEU A 101 3.76 -2.50 15.07
CA LEU A 101 3.14 -2.29 16.39
C LEU A 101 1.68 -1.83 16.26
N MET A 102 1.39 -0.91 15.34
CA MET A 102 0.05 -0.40 15.08
C MET A 102 -0.90 -1.51 14.60
N VAL A 103 -0.46 -2.32 13.64
CA VAL A 103 -1.23 -3.48 13.17
C VAL A 103 -1.47 -4.47 14.31
N ALA A 104 -0.42 -4.85 15.04
CA ALA A 104 -0.55 -5.78 16.16
C ALA A 104 -1.55 -5.26 17.22
N GLN A 105 -1.47 -3.98 17.56
CA GLN A 105 -2.35 -3.34 18.52
C GLN A 105 -3.80 -3.29 18.03
N ALA A 106 -4.03 -2.97 16.75
CA ALA A 106 -5.36 -2.97 16.13
C ALA A 106 -6.01 -4.34 16.21
N LEU A 107 -5.26 -5.39 15.89
CA LEU A 107 -5.73 -6.78 15.93
C LEU A 107 -6.04 -7.23 17.36
N GLU A 108 -5.27 -6.79 18.35
CA GLU A 108 -5.55 -7.04 19.77
C GLU A 108 -6.83 -6.34 20.23
N TRP A 109 -6.98 -5.04 19.94
CA TRP A 109 -8.16 -4.26 20.36
C TRP A 109 -9.44 -4.72 19.69
N LEU A 110 -9.36 -5.12 18.42
CA LEU A 110 -10.51 -5.68 17.73
C LEU A 110 -10.91 -7.04 18.30
N ASP A 111 -10.00 -7.79 18.93
CA ASP A 111 -10.25 -9.14 19.46
C ASP A 111 -10.94 -10.04 18.41
N ILE A 112 -10.26 -10.21 17.27
CA ILE A 112 -10.78 -10.95 16.10
C ILE A 112 -10.93 -12.43 16.42
N GLN A 113 -12.14 -12.95 16.20
CA GLN A 113 -12.53 -14.35 16.34
C GLN A 113 -12.67 -15.02 14.97
N ALA A 114 -12.50 -16.34 14.93
CA ALA A 114 -12.60 -17.15 13.72
C ALA A 114 -14.00 -17.15 13.06
N SER A 115 -15.04 -16.72 13.78
CA SER A 115 -16.40 -16.57 13.25
C SER A 115 -16.66 -15.20 12.62
N ASP A 116 -15.77 -14.22 12.83
CA ASP A 116 -16.06 -12.83 12.52
C ASP A 116 -16.04 -12.54 11.02
N ARG A 117 -16.99 -11.71 10.61
CA ARG A 117 -17.01 -11.00 9.34
C ARG A 117 -16.63 -9.55 9.59
N VAL A 118 -15.49 -9.14 9.04
CA VAL A 118 -14.86 -7.84 9.34
C VAL A 118 -14.91 -6.93 8.13
N LEU A 119 -15.22 -5.65 8.36
CA LEU A 119 -15.15 -4.59 7.35
C LEU A 119 -13.94 -3.71 7.63
N ASP A 120 -13.10 -3.49 6.63
CA ASP A 120 -11.95 -2.60 6.68
C ASP A 120 -12.16 -1.47 5.67
N LEU A 121 -12.32 -0.25 6.15
CA LEU A 121 -12.63 0.95 5.36
C LEU A 121 -11.38 1.83 5.25
N PHE A 122 -11.13 2.34 4.04
CA PHE A 122 -9.86 2.99 3.65
C PHE A 122 -8.69 2.02 3.73
N CYS A 123 -8.94 0.76 3.34
CA CYS A 123 -8.01 -0.34 3.55
C CYS A 123 -6.71 -0.26 2.72
N GLY A 124 -6.64 0.65 1.75
CA GLY A 124 -5.50 0.81 0.85
C GLY A 124 -5.12 -0.50 0.15
N MET A 125 -3.87 -0.91 0.34
CA MET A 125 -3.30 -2.15 -0.22
C MET A 125 -3.40 -3.36 0.73
N GLY A 126 -4.14 -3.25 1.84
CA GLY A 126 -4.43 -4.36 2.74
C GLY A 126 -3.55 -4.45 3.99
N ASN A 127 -3.01 -3.33 4.50
CA ASN A 127 -2.11 -3.31 5.65
C ASN A 127 -2.72 -3.93 6.92
N PHE A 128 -3.99 -3.66 7.20
CA PHE A 128 -4.75 -4.31 8.27
C PHE A 128 -5.59 -5.48 7.76
N THR A 129 -6.16 -5.34 6.57
CA THR A 129 -7.08 -6.32 5.96
C THR A 129 -6.49 -7.72 5.91
N LEU A 130 -5.23 -7.85 5.48
CA LEU A 130 -4.60 -9.17 5.31
C LEU A 130 -4.24 -9.83 6.65
N PRO A 131 -3.65 -9.12 7.63
CA PRO A 131 -3.51 -9.65 8.99
C PRO A 131 -4.84 -10.06 9.64
N ILE A 132 -5.91 -9.29 9.45
CA ILE A 132 -7.25 -9.64 9.96
C ILE A 132 -7.75 -10.92 9.29
N ALA A 133 -7.54 -11.08 7.98
CA ALA A 133 -7.98 -12.25 7.22
C ALA A 133 -7.34 -13.56 7.69
N LYS A 134 -6.16 -13.51 8.33
CA LYS A 134 -5.57 -14.69 8.98
C LYS A 134 -6.36 -15.21 10.18
N ARG A 135 -7.21 -14.38 10.78
CA ARG A 135 -7.93 -14.67 12.04
C ARG A 135 -9.44 -14.73 11.86
N ALA A 136 -10.00 -13.94 10.95
CA ALA A 136 -11.43 -13.81 10.72
C ALA A 136 -11.99 -14.88 9.76
N ARG A 137 -13.30 -15.09 9.79
CA ARG A 137 -14.01 -15.91 8.80
C ARG A 137 -13.95 -15.28 7.41
N GLN A 138 -14.22 -13.98 7.32
CA GLN A 138 -14.23 -13.23 6.07
C GLN A 138 -13.87 -11.76 6.34
N VAL A 139 -13.16 -11.14 5.41
CA VAL A 139 -12.82 -9.71 5.46
C VAL A 139 -13.21 -9.03 4.16
N ILE A 140 -13.89 -7.89 4.26
CA ILE A 140 -14.15 -7.00 3.11
C ILE A 140 -13.31 -5.74 3.31
N GLY A 141 -12.36 -5.49 2.41
CA GLY A 141 -11.63 -4.23 2.33
C GLY A 141 -12.28 -3.30 1.32
N VAL A 142 -12.55 -2.06 1.70
CA VAL A 142 -13.10 -1.03 0.79
C VAL A 142 -12.12 0.12 0.65
N GLU A 143 -11.83 0.50 -0.59
CA GLU A 143 -10.85 1.52 -0.93
C GLU A 143 -11.34 2.38 -2.12
N GLY A 144 -11.07 3.69 -2.05
CA GLY A 144 -11.47 4.67 -3.07
C GLY A 144 -10.51 4.76 -4.26
N VAL A 145 -9.31 4.19 -4.15
CA VAL A 145 -8.30 4.20 -5.20
C VAL A 145 -8.19 2.82 -5.86
N ALA A 146 -8.63 2.71 -7.12
CA ALA A 146 -8.64 1.46 -7.88
C ALA A 146 -7.26 0.79 -8.08
N SER A 147 -6.15 1.53 -8.05
CA SER A 147 -4.81 0.91 -8.06
C SER A 147 -4.51 0.18 -6.76
N LEU A 148 -4.85 0.76 -5.61
CA LEU A 148 -4.65 0.16 -4.29
C LEU A 148 -5.51 -1.10 -4.11
N VAL A 149 -6.76 -1.08 -4.58
CA VAL A 149 -7.63 -2.28 -4.63
C VAL A 149 -6.96 -3.43 -5.38
N ARG A 150 -6.42 -3.16 -6.58
CA ARG A 150 -5.71 -4.18 -7.37
C ARG A 150 -4.45 -4.69 -6.67
N THR A 151 -3.72 -3.81 -5.99
CA THR A 151 -2.55 -4.17 -5.19
C THR A 151 -2.97 -5.06 -4.01
N GLY A 152 -4.04 -4.71 -3.28
CA GLY A 152 -4.60 -5.52 -2.20
C GLY A 152 -5.03 -6.92 -2.65
N GLN A 153 -5.70 -7.02 -3.80
CA GLN A 153 -6.06 -8.31 -4.41
C GLN A 153 -4.82 -9.16 -4.75
N LYS A 154 -3.78 -8.54 -5.33
CA LYS A 154 -2.50 -9.22 -5.62
C LYS A 154 -1.83 -9.69 -4.34
N ASN A 155 -1.82 -8.86 -3.28
CA ASN A 155 -1.25 -9.22 -1.99
C ASN A 155 -2.01 -10.38 -1.32
N ALA A 156 -3.35 -10.38 -1.37
CA ALA A 156 -4.14 -11.52 -0.91
C ALA A 156 -3.77 -12.83 -1.63
N GLN A 157 -3.63 -12.77 -2.96
CA GLN A 157 -3.23 -13.92 -3.78
C GLN A 157 -1.83 -14.43 -3.42
N ILE A 158 -0.84 -13.52 -3.30
CA ILE A 158 0.54 -13.86 -2.93
C ILE A 158 0.58 -14.56 -1.57
N ASN A 159 -0.24 -14.12 -0.63
CA ASN A 159 -0.30 -14.67 0.72
C ASN A 159 -1.28 -15.87 0.85
N GLY A 160 -1.91 -16.31 -0.24
CA GLY A 160 -2.84 -17.44 -0.23
C GLY A 160 -4.13 -17.20 0.56
N LEU A 161 -4.53 -15.93 0.76
CA LEU A 161 -5.72 -15.54 1.50
C LEU A 161 -6.94 -15.56 0.57
N THR A 162 -7.82 -16.54 0.77
CA THR A 162 -9.04 -16.73 -0.06
C THR A 162 -10.31 -16.18 0.57
N ASN A 163 -10.23 -15.71 1.82
CA ASN A 163 -11.36 -15.20 2.62
C ASN A 163 -11.39 -13.67 2.68
N VAL A 164 -10.71 -12.99 1.76
CA VAL A 164 -10.67 -11.53 1.66
C VAL A 164 -11.17 -11.06 0.29
N GLU A 165 -12.02 -10.04 0.29
CA GLU A 165 -12.48 -9.36 -0.92
C GLU A 165 -12.14 -7.87 -0.83
N PHE A 166 -11.58 -7.31 -1.90
CA PHE A 166 -11.32 -5.87 -2.00
C PHE A 166 -12.30 -5.23 -2.98
N MET A 167 -12.95 -4.16 -2.53
CA MET A 167 -14.00 -3.44 -3.25
C MET A 167 -13.56 -2.00 -3.51
N HIS A 168 -13.70 -1.56 -4.76
CA HIS A 168 -13.50 -0.17 -5.13
C HIS A 168 -14.79 0.62 -4.91
N HIS A 169 -14.79 1.56 -3.96
CA HIS A 169 -15.93 2.43 -3.70
C HIS A 169 -15.48 3.76 -3.10
N ASN A 170 -16.14 4.85 -3.49
CA ASN A 170 -15.92 6.14 -2.86
C ASN A 170 -16.64 6.17 -1.50
N LEU A 171 -15.86 6.16 -0.42
CA LEU A 171 -16.35 6.14 0.96
C LEU A 171 -17.00 7.46 1.43
N GLU A 172 -16.96 8.52 0.63
CA GLU A 172 -17.77 9.73 0.81
C GLU A 172 -19.21 9.56 0.31
N GLN A 173 -19.48 8.50 -0.47
CA GLN A 173 -20.82 8.19 -1.00
C GLN A 173 -21.54 7.17 -0.12
N ASP A 174 -22.87 7.13 -0.24
CA ASP A 174 -23.68 6.14 0.49
C ASP A 174 -23.26 4.71 0.12
N VAL A 175 -23.02 3.90 1.15
CA VAL A 175 -22.58 2.50 1.01
C VAL A 175 -23.74 1.51 1.16
N SER A 176 -24.93 1.96 1.60
CA SER A 176 -26.06 1.10 1.92
C SER A 176 -26.61 0.31 0.74
N CYS A 177 -26.49 0.85 -0.48
CA CYS A 177 -26.89 0.16 -1.71
C CYS A 177 -25.88 -0.89 -2.19
N GLN A 178 -24.73 -1.01 -1.52
CA GLN A 178 -23.70 -1.94 -1.96
C GLN A 178 -24.02 -3.39 -1.54
N PRO A 179 -23.81 -4.37 -2.43
CA PRO A 179 -24.10 -5.78 -2.13
C PRO A 179 -23.38 -6.31 -0.88
N TRP A 180 -22.19 -5.78 -0.59
CA TRP A 180 -21.38 -6.17 0.55
C TRP A 180 -21.90 -5.63 1.89
N ALA A 181 -22.68 -4.54 1.88
CA ALA A 181 -23.23 -3.88 3.07
C ALA A 181 -24.40 -4.66 3.69
N GLY A 182 -25.22 -5.33 2.86
CA GLY A 182 -26.43 -6.03 3.31
C GLY A 182 -26.18 -7.36 4.05
N GLN A 183 -24.93 -7.80 4.19
CA GLN A 183 -24.58 -9.10 4.79
C GLN A 183 -24.20 -9.01 6.28
N GLY A 184 -24.17 -7.81 6.86
CA GLY A 184 -23.81 -7.59 8.27
C GLY A 184 -22.33 -7.78 8.58
N PHE A 185 -21.82 -7.07 9.60
CA PHE A 185 -20.43 -7.17 10.03
C PHE A 185 -20.35 -7.22 11.56
N ASN A 186 -19.48 -8.06 12.10
CA ASN A 186 -19.27 -8.14 13.55
C ASN A 186 -18.36 -7.02 14.04
N LYS A 187 -17.38 -6.64 13.19
CA LYS A 187 -16.34 -5.67 13.53
C LYS A 187 -16.03 -4.77 12.33
N ILE A 188 -15.69 -3.51 12.62
CA ILE A 188 -15.32 -2.52 11.61
C ILE A 188 -13.99 -1.86 12.02
N LEU A 189 -13.04 -1.79 11.09
CA LEU A 189 -11.83 -0.97 11.17
C LEU A 189 -11.91 0.18 10.16
N LEU A 190 -11.40 1.34 10.56
CA LEU A 190 -11.31 2.54 9.75
C LEU A 190 -9.93 3.19 9.94
N ASP A 191 -9.20 3.43 8.86
CA ASP A 191 -7.91 4.15 8.84
C ASP A 191 -7.90 5.24 7.75
N PRO A 192 -8.66 6.34 7.92
CA PRO A 192 -8.77 7.38 6.92
C PRO A 192 -7.50 8.23 6.84
N ALA A 193 -7.30 8.88 5.69
CA ALA A 193 -6.25 9.89 5.55
C ALA A 193 -6.48 11.10 6.48
N ARG A 194 -5.52 12.03 6.53
CA ARG A 194 -5.56 13.27 7.35
C ARG A 194 -6.82 14.13 7.24
N ALA A 195 -7.57 14.01 6.14
CA ALA A 195 -8.86 14.70 5.98
C ALA A 195 -9.95 14.16 6.93
N GLY A 196 -9.70 13.01 7.57
CA GLY A 196 -10.63 12.32 8.45
C GLY A 196 -11.70 11.56 7.67
N ALA A 197 -12.70 11.07 8.40
CA ALA A 197 -13.78 10.23 7.88
C ALA A 197 -15.17 10.79 8.21
N ALA A 198 -15.31 12.11 8.28
CA ALA A 198 -16.56 12.76 8.69
C ALA A 198 -17.78 12.27 7.90
N GLU A 199 -17.61 12.04 6.59
CA GLU A 199 -18.68 11.54 5.71
C GLU A 199 -18.90 10.01 5.79
N ALA A 200 -17.89 9.24 6.21
CA ALA A 200 -18.00 7.79 6.34
C ALA A 200 -18.60 7.37 7.69
N ILE A 201 -18.44 8.17 8.75
CA ILE A 201 -18.99 7.88 10.10
C ILE A 201 -20.52 7.66 10.07
N PRO A 202 -21.34 8.52 9.44
CA PRO A 202 -22.79 8.28 9.34
C PRO A 202 -23.13 6.99 8.61
N GLN A 203 -22.34 6.60 7.61
CA GLN A 203 -22.53 5.37 6.86
C GLN A 203 -22.26 4.14 7.73
N MET A 204 -21.25 4.20 8.61
CA MET A 204 -20.93 3.12 9.55
C MET A 204 -22.07 2.88 10.57
N VAL A 205 -22.70 3.94 11.06
CA VAL A 205 -23.86 3.80 11.98
C VAL A 205 -25.00 3.03 11.32
N LYS A 206 -25.22 3.22 10.00
CA LYS A 206 -26.22 2.45 9.25
C LYS A 206 -25.88 0.96 9.13
N LEU A 207 -24.61 0.59 9.20
CA LEU A 207 -24.15 -0.81 9.10
C LEU A 207 -24.36 -1.61 10.39
N GLN A 208 -24.70 -0.95 11.51
CA GLN A 208 -25.04 -1.56 12.81
C GLN A 208 -24.09 -2.72 13.21
N PRO A 209 -22.78 -2.47 13.39
CA PRO A 209 -21.86 -3.52 13.81
C PRO A 209 -22.26 -4.09 15.18
N GLU A 210 -22.17 -5.41 15.33
CA GLU A 210 -22.70 -6.11 16.50
C GLU A 210 -21.92 -5.84 17.80
N THR A 211 -20.63 -5.52 17.74
CA THR A 211 -19.82 -5.49 18.98
C THR A 211 -18.76 -4.40 19.03
N ASN A 212 -17.81 -4.34 18.07
CA ASN A 212 -16.65 -3.45 18.18
C ASN A 212 -16.36 -2.68 16.89
N CYS A 213 -16.27 -1.36 16.99
CA CYS A 213 -15.81 -0.48 15.93
C CYS A 213 -14.51 0.20 16.38
N LEU A 214 -13.45 0.08 15.59
CA LEU A 214 -12.16 0.72 15.88
C LEU A 214 -11.83 1.74 14.78
N CYS A 215 -11.51 2.95 15.20
CA CYS A 215 -11.14 4.05 14.32
C CYS A 215 -9.74 4.53 14.68
N PHE A 216 -8.82 4.50 13.71
CA PHE A 216 -7.52 5.15 13.79
C PHE A 216 -7.66 6.55 13.17
N LEU A 217 -7.08 7.57 13.81
CA LEU A 217 -7.03 8.97 13.34
C LEU A 217 -5.60 9.51 13.48
#